data_AF-A0A969E3X5-F1
#
_entry.id   AF-A0A969E3X5-F1
#
_cell.length_a   1.000
_cell.length_b   1.000
_cell.length_c   1.000
_cell.angle_alpha   90.00
_cell.angle_beta   90.00
_cell.angle_gamma   90.00
#
_symmetry.space_group_name_H-M   'P 1'
#
loop_
_entity.id
_entity.type
_entity.pdbx_description
1 polymer ?
#
loop_
_entity_poly.entity_id
_entity_poly.type
_entity_poly.pdbx_seq_one_letter_code
_entity_poly.pdbx_strand_id
1 'polypeptide(L)'
;MPFGIIFLELFCHLADFDKHKEATFTLEGLSLENESKIMCKIWWNMKIRNAILLTAVGSIALIAAFCPKPAPTDKEALLLKKMMEALSYLHFSPQNVNDDLSKKVFKLYLDRTDAGRRFLTQAQVDELKQSETMLDDQIKVQDLSFFNRSVQIIEEGINKAEGFYNEALKQQIDFNKSETLELDGDKSGMT
;
A
#
# COMPACT_ATOMS: atom_id res chain seq x y z
N MET A 1 -22.03 10.77 -7.13
CA MET A 1 -21.67 11.80 -8.13
C MET A 1 -20.40 11.35 -8.85
N PRO A 2 -20.30 11.56 -10.16
CA PRO A 2 -20.06 10.47 -11.11
C PRO A 2 -18.72 10.61 -11.84
N PHE A 3 -17.90 9.55 -11.86
CA PHE A 3 -16.78 9.38 -12.78
C PHE A 3 -16.78 7.97 -13.37
N GLY A 4 -17.97 7.52 -13.77
CA GLY A 4 -18.19 6.32 -14.55
C GLY A 4 -19.05 6.68 -15.75
N ILE A 5 -18.41 7.18 -16.80
CA ILE A 5 -18.82 7.33 -18.21
C ILE A 5 -17.58 7.94 -18.86
N ILE A 6 -16.91 7.23 -19.77
CA ILE A 6 -16.01 7.70 -20.86
C ILE A 6 -15.22 6.50 -21.45
N PHE A 7 -15.14 5.34 -20.79
CA PHE A 7 -14.47 4.16 -21.36
C PHE A 7 -15.40 3.17 -22.10
N LEU A 8 -16.47 3.67 -22.73
CA LEU A 8 -17.42 2.84 -23.50
C LEU A 8 -17.81 3.44 -24.86
N GLU A 9 -16.95 4.27 -25.48
CA GLU A 9 -17.16 4.77 -26.84
C GLU A 9 -16.12 4.30 -27.86
N LEU A 10 -15.18 3.42 -27.50
CA LEU A 10 -14.18 2.88 -28.45
C LEU A 10 -14.40 1.41 -28.85
N PHE A 11 -15.50 0.78 -28.43
CA PHE A 11 -15.86 -0.57 -28.90
C PHE A 11 -17.02 -0.58 -29.91
N CYS A 12 -17.49 0.60 -30.34
CA CYS A 12 -18.51 0.74 -31.39
C CYS A 12 -17.92 0.74 -32.83
N HIS A 13 -16.62 0.51 -33.02
CA HIS A 13 -15.98 0.59 -34.34
C HIS A 13 -15.50 -0.75 -34.93
N LEU A 14 -15.83 -1.90 -34.34
CA LEU A 14 -15.44 -3.22 -34.85
C LEU A 14 -16.57 -4.27 -34.72
N ALA A 15 -17.81 -3.87 -34.98
CA ALA A 15 -18.94 -4.80 -35.11
C ALA A 15 -19.85 -4.47 -36.29
N ASP A 16 -19.29 -3.92 -37.37
CA ASP A 16 -20.00 -3.63 -38.61
C ASP A 16 -19.19 -4.14 -39.81
N PHE A 17 -19.01 -5.46 -39.90
CA PHE A 17 -18.53 -6.10 -41.12
C PHE A 17 -19.01 -7.56 -41.19
N ASP A 18 -20.31 -7.76 -41.35
CA ASP A 18 -20.80 -8.89 -42.14
C ASP A 18 -22.20 -8.58 -42.70
N LYS A 19 -22.25 -7.61 -43.62
CA LYS A 19 -23.34 -7.47 -44.59
C LYS A 19 -22.86 -8.05 -45.92
N HIS A 20 -23.71 -8.89 -46.49
CA HIS A 20 -23.63 -9.52 -47.81
C HIS A 20 -22.83 -10.82 -47.92
N LYS A 21 -23.41 -11.90 -47.37
CA LYS A 21 -23.52 -13.13 -48.16
C LYS A 21 -24.99 -13.47 -48.37
N GLU A 22 -25.32 -13.56 -49.65
CA GLU A 22 -26.63 -13.84 -50.20
C GLU A 22 -27.17 -15.17 -49.64
N ALA A 23 -28.35 -15.12 -49.05
CA ALA A 23 -29.18 -16.29 -48.83
C ALA A 23 -30.46 -16.10 -49.64
N THR A 24 -30.38 -16.40 -50.94
CA THR A 24 -31.56 -16.79 -51.72
C THR A 24 -31.94 -18.20 -51.29
N PHE A 25 -32.89 -18.33 -50.38
CA PHE A 25 -33.57 -19.60 -50.19
C PHE A 25 -35.06 -19.37 -50.02
N THR A 26 -35.81 -20.00 -50.92
CA THR A 26 -37.18 -19.76 -51.31
C THR A 26 -38.17 -19.93 -50.17
N LEU A 27 -39.17 -19.05 -50.17
CA LEU A 27 -40.40 -19.16 -49.38
C LEU A 27 -41.17 -20.41 -49.82
N GLU A 28 -41.16 -21.46 -49.01
CA GLU A 28 -42.21 -22.48 -49.01
C GLU A 28 -42.28 -23.17 -47.64
N GLY A 29 -43.40 -22.98 -46.94
CA GLY A 29 -43.84 -23.82 -45.82
C GLY A 29 -43.15 -23.63 -44.48
N LEU A 30 -43.53 -22.60 -43.70
CA LEU A 30 -43.28 -22.58 -42.26
C LEU A 30 -44.58 -22.86 -41.50
N SER A 31 -44.81 -24.16 -41.27
CA SER A 31 -45.80 -24.68 -40.32
C SER A 31 -45.50 -24.13 -38.91
N LEU A 32 -46.55 -23.73 -38.20
CA LEU A 32 -46.55 -23.17 -36.82
C LEU A 32 -45.87 -24.06 -35.77
N GLU A 33 -45.46 -25.29 -36.11
CA GLU A 33 -44.65 -26.14 -35.24
C GLU A 33 -43.20 -25.66 -35.08
N ASN A 34 -42.65 -24.95 -36.08
CA ASN A 34 -41.25 -24.51 -36.10
C ASN A 34 -40.99 -23.29 -35.20
N GLU A 35 -41.96 -22.37 -35.11
CA GLU A 35 -41.91 -21.17 -34.25
C GLU A 35 -41.78 -21.56 -32.77
N SER A 36 -42.54 -22.57 -32.31
CA SER A 36 -42.47 -23.05 -30.92
C SER A 36 -41.11 -23.65 -30.56
N LYS A 37 -40.47 -24.37 -31.50
CA LYS A 37 -39.14 -24.97 -31.33
C LYS A 37 -38.03 -23.91 -31.36
N ILE A 38 -38.18 -22.88 -32.20
CA ILE A 38 -37.26 -21.73 -32.26
C ILE A 38 -37.33 -20.92 -30.95
N MET A 39 -38.54 -20.62 -30.47
CA MET A 39 -38.72 -19.90 -29.20
C MET A 39 -38.18 -20.70 -28.01
N CYS A 40 -38.39 -22.02 -27.98
CA CYS A 40 -37.82 -22.89 -26.94
C CYS A 40 -36.29 -22.95 -27.01
N LYS A 41 -35.70 -22.96 -28.22
CA LYS A 41 -34.24 -22.96 -28.42
C LYS A 41 -33.58 -21.63 -28.07
N ILE A 42 -34.22 -20.50 -28.38
CA ILE A 42 -33.77 -19.16 -27.98
C ILE A 42 -33.88 -19.01 -26.47
N TRP A 43 -35.00 -19.43 -25.87
CA TRP A 43 -35.19 -19.41 -24.42
C TRP A 43 -34.18 -20.30 -23.68
N TRP A 44 -33.90 -21.49 -24.22
CA TRP A 44 -32.88 -22.41 -23.71
C TRP A 44 -31.46 -21.80 -23.78
N ASN A 45 -31.09 -21.18 -24.91
CA ASN A 45 -29.79 -20.51 -25.06
C ASN A 45 -29.65 -19.29 -24.15
N MET A 46 -30.71 -18.49 -23.94
CA MET A 46 -30.66 -17.37 -23.00
C MET A 46 -30.54 -17.83 -21.55
N LYS A 47 -31.20 -18.93 -21.18
CA LYS A 47 -31.15 -19.50 -19.83
C LYS A 47 -29.78 -20.11 -19.52
N ILE A 48 -29.15 -20.78 -20.49
CA ILE A 48 -27.80 -21.32 -20.37
C ILE A 48 -26.75 -20.19 -20.30
N ARG A 49 -26.85 -19.18 -21.16
CA ARG A 49 -25.92 -18.04 -21.16
C ARG A 49 -25.97 -17.27 -19.83
N ASN A 50 -27.17 -17.00 -19.30
CA ASN A 50 -27.30 -16.35 -17.99
C ASN A 50 -26.83 -17.24 -16.83
N ALA A 51 -27.04 -18.55 -16.89
CA ALA A 51 -26.53 -19.47 -15.87
C ALA A 51 -24.99 -19.51 -15.84
N ILE A 52 -24.34 -19.48 -17.01
CA ILE A 52 -22.88 -19.41 -17.12
C ILE A 52 -22.36 -18.07 -16.56
N LEU A 53 -23.05 -16.95 -16.86
CA LEU A 53 -22.65 -15.65 -16.31
C LEU A 53 -22.82 -15.58 -14.79
N LEU A 54 -23.91 -16.12 -14.24
CA LEU A 54 -24.16 -16.13 -12.80
C LEU A 54 -23.15 -17.00 -12.03
N THR A 55 -22.77 -18.15 -12.60
CA THR A 55 -21.76 -19.03 -12.00
C THR A 55 -20.34 -18.45 -12.11
N ALA A 56 -20.01 -17.76 -13.21
CA ALA A 56 -18.75 -17.04 -13.36
C ALA A 56 -18.62 -15.89 -12.35
N VAL A 57 -19.67 -15.09 -12.15
CA VAL A 57 -19.67 -14.02 -11.13
C VAL A 57 -19.60 -14.60 -9.72
N GLY A 58 -20.34 -15.67 -9.44
CA GLY A 58 -20.34 -16.34 -8.14
C GLY A 58 -18.98 -16.97 -7.78
N SER A 59 -18.30 -17.57 -8.75
CA SER A 59 -16.96 -18.14 -8.55
C SER A 59 -15.90 -17.07 -8.30
N ILE A 60 -15.95 -15.94 -9.01
CA ILE A 60 -15.06 -14.80 -8.75
C ILE A 60 -15.30 -14.22 -7.34
N ALA A 61 -16.55 -14.12 -6.89
CA ALA A 61 -16.89 -13.66 -5.54
C ALA A 61 -16.38 -14.62 -4.45
N LEU A 62 -16.48 -15.93 -4.67
CA LEU A 62 -15.94 -16.94 -3.76
C LEU A 62 -14.41 -16.87 -3.71
N ILE A 63 -13.73 -16.75 -4.85
CA ILE A 63 -12.27 -16.62 -4.90
C ILE A 63 -11.80 -15.37 -4.14
N ALA A 64 -12.51 -14.24 -4.29
CA ALA A 64 -12.20 -13.01 -3.57
C ALA A 64 -12.42 -13.15 -2.04
N ALA A 65 -13.41 -13.92 -1.60
CA ALA A 65 -13.69 -14.17 -0.18
C ALA A 65 -12.65 -15.10 0.48
N PHE A 66 -12.13 -16.07 -0.27
CA PHE A 66 -11.10 -17.01 0.21
C PHE A 66 -9.67 -16.53 -0.01
N CYS A 67 -9.45 -15.33 -0.57
CA CYS A 67 -8.12 -14.77 -0.73
C CYS A 67 -7.61 -14.21 0.62
N PRO A 68 -6.55 -14.77 1.22
CA PRO A 68 -5.99 -14.22 2.44
C PRO A 68 -5.55 -12.78 2.16
N LYS A 69 -6.03 -11.83 2.99
CA LYS A 69 -5.50 -10.47 2.93
C LYS A 69 -4.03 -10.55 3.34
N PRO A 70 -3.09 -10.00 2.54
CA PRO A 70 -1.69 -9.99 2.94
C PRO A 70 -1.57 -9.28 4.30
N ALA A 71 -0.71 -9.81 5.17
CA ALA A 71 -0.44 -9.20 6.45
C ALA A 71 0.04 -7.74 6.23
N PRO A 72 -0.18 -6.81 7.17
CA PRO A 72 0.28 -5.44 7.02
C PRO A 72 1.79 -5.37 6.70
N THR A 73 2.58 -6.27 7.30
CA THR A 73 4.01 -6.46 7.03
C THR A 73 4.32 -6.78 5.57
N ASP A 74 3.49 -7.59 4.91
CA ASP A 74 3.73 -8.02 3.54
C ASP A 74 3.58 -6.86 2.54
N LYS A 75 2.70 -5.90 2.86
CA LYS A 75 2.50 -4.70 2.04
C LYS A 75 3.66 -3.73 2.17
N GLU A 76 4.14 -3.53 3.39
CA GLU A 76 5.27 -2.63 3.69
C GLU A 76 6.58 -3.20 3.13
N ALA A 77 6.81 -4.51 3.28
CA ALA A 77 7.95 -5.22 2.69
C ALA A 77 7.95 -5.11 1.16
N LEU A 78 6.79 -5.31 0.52
CA LEU A 78 6.65 -5.13 -0.93
C LEU A 78 6.91 -3.68 -1.34
N LEU A 79 6.41 -2.71 -0.58
CA LEU A 79 6.62 -1.29 -0.84
C LEU A 79 8.11 -0.94 -0.74
N LEU A 80 8.80 -1.40 0.30
CA LEU A 80 10.24 -1.21 0.47
C LEU A 80 11.00 -1.78 -0.73
N LYS A 81 10.68 -3.00 -1.16
CA LYS A 81 11.28 -3.61 -2.36
C LYS A 81 11.08 -2.74 -3.60
N LYS A 82 9.86 -2.25 -3.82
CA LYS A 82 9.53 -1.40 -4.98
C LYS A 82 10.25 -0.07 -4.94
N MET A 83 10.39 0.54 -3.76
CA MET A 83 11.17 1.76 -3.57
C MET A 83 12.65 1.53 -3.87
N MET A 84 13.23 0.43 -3.39
CA MET A 84 14.63 0.09 -3.67
C MET A 84 14.88 -0.20 -5.15
N GLU A 85 13.96 -0.90 -5.83
CA GLU A 85 14.00 -1.10 -7.28
C GLU A 85 13.96 0.25 -8.00
N ALA A 86 13.00 1.11 -7.66
CA ALA A 86 12.87 2.44 -8.25
C ALA A 86 14.13 3.29 -8.04
N LEU A 87 14.72 3.27 -6.83
CA LEU A 87 15.96 4.00 -6.55
C LEU A 87 17.13 3.45 -7.38
N SER A 88 17.21 2.13 -7.56
CA SER A 88 18.28 1.51 -8.35
C SER A 88 18.20 1.86 -9.83
N TYR A 89 16.99 1.97 -10.39
CA TYR A 89 16.78 2.28 -11.81
C TYR A 89 16.70 3.78 -12.13
N LEU A 90 16.17 4.60 -11.22
CA LEU A 90 15.88 6.02 -11.48
C LEU A 90 16.94 6.97 -10.92
N HIS A 91 17.75 6.54 -9.94
CA HIS A 91 18.74 7.44 -9.34
C HIS A 91 19.93 7.65 -10.27
N PHE A 92 20.26 8.91 -10.54
CA PHE A 92 21.35 9.29 -11.45
C PHE A 92 22.72 8.73 -11.03
N SER A 93 22.96 8.58 -9.72
CA SER A 93 24.21 8.06 -9.15
C SER A 93 23.91 7.02 -8.07
N PRO A 94 23.54 5.79 -8.43
CA PRO A 94 23.11 4.78 -7.46
C PRO A 94 24.26 4.46 -6.51
N GLN A 95 23.95 4.46 -5.21
CA GLN A 95 24.90 4.06 -4.17
C GLN A 95 24.79 2.57 -3.92
N ASN A 96 25.91 1.92 -3.61
CA ASN A 96 25.91 0.53 -3.21
C ASN A 96 25.26 0.38 -1.84
N VAL A 97 24.37 -0.62 -1.71
CA VAL A 97 23.72 -0.94 -0.44
C VAL A 97 24.67 -1.81 0.39
N ASN A 98 25.46 -1.16 1.25
CA ASN A 98 26.52 -1.76 2.07
C ASN A 98 26.56 -1.13 3.48
N ASP A 99 27.42 -1.64 4.36
CA ASP A 99 27.60 -1.16 5.74
C ASP A 99 27.85 0.36 5.86
N ASP A 100 28.55 0.95 4.88
CA ASP A 100 28.82 2.40 4.89
C ASP A 100 27.55 3.21 4.61
N LEU A 101 26.69 2.71 3.71
CA LEU A 101 25.36 3.27 3.52
C LEU A 101 24.51 3.05 4.76
N SER A 102 24.55 1.87 5.37
CA SER A 102 23.80 1.52 6.59
C SER A 102 24.10 2.50 7.72
N LYS A 103 25.38 2.79 8.01
CA LYS A 103 25.78 3.80 9.01
C LYS A 103 25.24 5.19 8.71
N LYS A 104 25.31 5.63 7.44
CA LYS A 104 24.80 6.95 7.02
C LYS A 104 23.28 7.03 7.17
N VAL A 105 22.57 5.99 6.77
CA VAL A 105 21.11 5.89 6.88
C VAL A 105 20.70 5.85 8.34
N PHE A 106 21.38 5.06 9.17
CA PHE A 106 21.12 5.00 10.61
C PHE A 106 21.24 6.37 11.28
N LYS A 107 22.36 7.07 11.02
CA LYS A 107 22.55 8.44 11.53
C LYS A 107 21.45 9.38 11.04
N LEU A 108 21.19 9.39 9.73
CA LEU A 108 20.16 10.25 9.14
C LEU A 108 18.76 9.94 9.68
N TYR A 109 18.49 8.67 9.96
CA TYR A 109 17.22 8.21 10.53
C TYR A 109 17.04 8.76 11.95
N LEU A 110 18.04 8.67 12.81
CA LEU A 110 17.99 9.24 14.15
C LEU A 110 17.84 10.77 14.11
N ASP A 111 18.65 11.44 13.28
CA ASP A 111 18.62 12.90 13.14
C ASP A 111 17.26 13.41 12.63
N ARG A 112 16.58 12.65 11.74
CA ARG A 112 15.24 13.03 11.22
C ARG A 112 14.11 12.67 12.16
N THR A 113 14.26 11.58 12.90
CA THR A 113 13.25 11.09 13.82
C THR A 113 13.18 11.96 15.07
N ASP A 114 14.33 12.30 15.66
CA ASP A 114 14.41 13.07 16.90
C ASP A 114 15.59 14.05 16.88
N ALA A 115 15.50 15.04 15.97
CA ALA A 115 16.50 16.13 15.87
C ALA A 115 16.65 16.91 17.19
N GLY A 116 15.58 17.00 17.98
CA GLY A 116 15.55 17.68 19.27
C GLY A 116 16.18 16.87 20.41
N ARG A 117 16.44 15.58 20.20
CA ARG A 117 16.91 14.62 21.21
C ARG A 117 16.02 14.61 22.47
N ARG A 118 14.70 14.70 22.27
CA ARG A 118 13.71 14.89 23.35
C ARG A 118 13.02 13.60 23.77
N PHE A 119 12.96 12.62 22.89
CA PHE A 119 12.14 11.42 23.07
C PHE A 119 13.00 10.18 23.30
N LEU A 120 14.15 10.10 22.62
CA LEU A 120 15.06 8.96 22.70
C LEU A 120 16.06 9.13 23.83
N THR A 121 16.20 8.09 24.65
CA THR A 121 17.25 8.01 25.66
C THR A 121 18.54 7.41 25.09
N GLN A 122 19.67 7.66 25.73
CA GLN A 122 20.95 7.08 25.29
C GLN A 122 20.90 5.55 25.22
N ALA A 123 20.25 4.90 26.21
CA ALA A 123 20.12 3.44 26.24
C ALA A 123 19.31 2.88 25.06
N GLN A 124 18.22 3.56 24.66
CA GLN A 124 17.42 3.17 23.50
C GLN A 124 18.18 3.38 22.18
N VAL A 125 18.98 4.44 22.09
CA VAL A 125 19.83 4.67 20.92
C VAL A 125 20.91 3.60 20.83
N ASP A 126 21.51 3.22 21.95
CA ASP A 126 22.49 2.13 22.02
C ASP A 126 21.88 0.76 21.67
N GLU A 127 20.61 0.53 22.01
CA GLU A 127 19.84 -0.64 21.57
C GLU A 127 19.71 -0.65 20.03
N LEU A 128 19.24 0.45 19.45
CA LEU A 128 19.06 0.58 17.99
C LEU A 128 20.40 0.49 17.23
N LYS A 129 21.48 0.97 17.85
CA LYS A 129 22.83 0.96 17.27
C LYS A 129 23.36 -0.44 16.99
N GLN A 130 22.84 -1.47 17.67
CA GLN A 130 23.19 -2.87 17.38
C GLN A 130 22.87 -3.27 15.93
N SER A 131 21.87 -2.62 15.31
CA SER A 131 21.47 -2.87 13.92
C SER A 131 22.13 -1.93 12.91
N GLU A 132 23.02 -1.03 13.34
CA GLU A 132 23.60 0.05 12.50
C GLU A 132 24.23 -0.48 11.21
N THR A 133 24.96 -1.60 11.28
CA THR A 133 25.61 -2.22 10.12
C THR A 133 24.77 -3.30 9.46
N MET A 134 23.59 -3.63 9.98
CA MET A 134 22.74 -4.69 9.45
C MET A 134 21.58 -4.17 8.58
N LEU A 135 21.41 -2.85 8.48
CA LEU A 135 20.30 -2.24 7.74
C LEU A 135 20.30 -2.60 6.25
N ASP A 136 21.46 -2.68 5.60
CA ASP A 136 21.53 -3.08 4.19
C ASP A 136 21.11 -4.53 3.99
N ASP A 137 21.50 -5.42 4.89
CA ASP A 137 21.08 -6.82 4.84
C ASP A 137 19.59 -6.96 5.10
N GLN A 138 19.04 -6.25 6.09
CA GLN A 138 17.61 -6.19 6.36
C GLN A 138 16.82 -5.68 5.15
N ILE A 139 17.31 -4.64 4.46
CA ILE A 139 16.68 -4.12 3.24
C ILE A 139 16.66 -5.17 2.12
N LYS A 140 17.75 -5.94 1.93
CA LYS A 140 17.84 -6.99 0.89
C LYS A 140 16.81 -8.11 1.12
N VAL A 141 16.61 -8.51 2.38
CA VAL A 141 15.65 -9.56 2.75
C VAL A 141 14.24 -9.03 3.04
N GLN A 142 14.02 -7.71 2.92
CA GLN A 142 12.77 -7.02 3.26
C GLN A 142 12.35 -7.22 4.73
N ASP A 143 13.33 -7.31 5.63
CA ASP A 143 13.07 -7.33 7.06
C ASP A 143 12.83 -5.92 7.59
N LEU A 144 11.73 -5.75 8.31
CA LEU A 144 11.29 -4.48 8.91
C LEU A 144 11.49 -4.47 10.43
N SER A 145 12.18 -5.46 10.99
CA SER A 145 12.42 -5.61 12.44
C SER A 145 12.97 -4.34 13.08
N PHE A 146 14.01 -3.73 12.50
CA PHE A 146 14.55 -2.45 12.96
C PHE A 146 13.51 -1.34 12.97
N PHE A 147 12.79 -1.15 11.87
CA PHE A 147 11.79 -0.07 11.73
C PHE A 147 10.62 -0.26 12.69
N ASN A 148 10.16 -1.49 12.86
CA ASN A 148 9.09 -1.80 13.81
C ASN A 148 9.54 -1.51 15.25
N ARG A 149 10.76 -1.90 15.61
CA ARG A 149 11.32 -1.64 16.94
C ARG A 149 11.55 -0.16 17.19
N SER A 150 12.08 0.57 16.21
CA SER A 150 12.33 2.01 16.34
C SER A 150 11.03 2.79 16.52
N VAL A 151 9.98 2.46 15.75
CA VAL A 151 8.64 3.08 15.91
C VAL A 151 8.10 2.86 17.32
N GLN A 152 8.16 1.63 17.83
CA GLN A 152 7.72 1.33 19.21
C GLN A 152 8.46 2.18 20.25
N ILE A 153 9.79 2.27 20.14
CA ILE A 153 10.62 3.07 21.06
C ILE A 153 10.22 4.55 21.02
N ILE A 154 9.96 5.10 19.83
CA ILE A 154 9.55 6.49 19.66
C ILE A 154 8.16 6.72 20.27
N GLU A 155 7.21 5.82 20.03
CA GLU A 155 5.87 5.89 20.62
C GLU A 155 5.93 5.85 22.16
N GLU A 156 6.76 4.98 22.73
CA GLU A 156 7.02 4.95 24.17
C GLU A 156 7.60 6.27 24.69
N GLY A 157 8.55 6.86 23.95
CA GLY A 157 9.14 8.17 24.26
C GLY A 157 8.13 9.31 24.22
N ILE A 158 7.24 9.32 23.22
CA ILE A 158 6.15 10.31 23.09
C ILE A 158 5.18 10.18 24.27
N ASN A 159 4.75 8.97 24.61
CA ASN A 159 3.84 8.73 25.74
C ASN A 159 4.45 9.17 27.08
N LYS A 160 5.75 8.93 27.28
CA LYS A 160 6.49 9.39 28.46
C LYS A 160 6.54 10.93 28.52
N ALA A 161 6.84 11.58 27.39
CA ALA A 161 6.88 13.03 27.30
C ALA A 161 5.50 13.67 27.57
N GLU A 162 4.42 13.06 27.06
CA GLU A 162 3.05 13.49 27.36
C GLU A 162 2.72 13.38 28.86
N GLY A 163 3.17 12.31 29.52
CA GLY A 163 3.05 12.16 30.97
C GLY A 163 3.71 13.30 31.74
N PHE A 164 4.99 13.60 31.44
CA PHE A 164 5.70 14.72 32.06
C PHE A 164 5.06 16.07 31.77
N TYR A 165 4.62 16.30 30.54
CA TYR A 165 3.93 17.53 30.17
C TYR A 165 2.66 17.73 31.01
N ASN A 166 1.84 16.70 31.16
CA ASN A 166 0.62 16.77 31.96
C ASN A 166 0.89 16.97 33.46
N GLU A 167 2.00 16.44 33.98
CA GLU A 167 2.43 16.69 35.36
C GLU A 167 2.93 18.12 35.56
N ALA A 168 3.72 18.64 34.62
CA ALA A 168 4.24 20.00 34.65
C ALA A 168 3.11 21.04 34.62
N LEU A 169 2.06 20.81 33.81
CA LEU A 169 0.89 21.71 33.72
C LEU A 169 0.08 21.82 35.02
N LYS A 170 0.18 20.84 35.94
CA LYS A 170 -0.49 20.91 37.25
C LYS A 170 0.21 21.90 38.20
N GLN A 171 1.46 22.25 37.92
CA GLN A 171 2.24 23.18 38.72
C GLN A 171 2.04 24.61 38.20
N GLN A 172 2.10 25.60 39.09
CA GLN A 172 2.05 27.01 38.67
C GLN A 172 3.36 27.38 37.98
N ILE A 173 3.26 27.89 36.75
CA ILE A 173 4.41 28.38 35.97
C ILE A 173 4.67 29.84 36.37
N ASP A 174 5.86 30.11 36.89
CA ASP A 174 6.29 31.47 37.28
C ASP A 174 7.06 32.13 36.13
N PHE A 175 6.42 33.07 35.44
CA PHE A 175 7.00 33.81 34.31
C PHE A 175 7.92 34.97 34.73
N ASN A 176 8.06 35.25 36.03
CA ASN A 176 8.94 36.32 36.51
C ASN A 176 10.40 35.86 36.69
N LYS A 177 10.66 34.56 36.54
CA LYS A 177 12.03 34.01 36.60
C LYS A 177 12.73 34.20 35.26
N SER A 178 13.98 34.69 35.33
CA SER A 178 14.86 34.74 34.17
C SER A 178 15.50 33.36 33.99
N GLU A 179 14.96 32.58 33.06
CA GLU A 179 15.48 31.28 32.67
C GLU A 179 15.95 31.33 31.22
N THR A 180 17.00 30.58 30.90
CA THR A 180 17.51 30.45 29.52
C THR A 180 17.17 29.06 29.02
N LEU A 181 16.51 28.97 27.87
CA LEU A 181 16.16 27.72 27.23
C LEU A 181 17.00 27.52 25.98
N GLU A 182 17.78 26.44 25.95
CA GLU A 182 18.48 26.01 24.75
C GLU A 182 17.48 25.37 23.78
N LEU A 183 17.30 26.00 22.62
CA LEU A 183 16.43 25.50 21.55
C LEU A 183 17.15 24.58 20.56
N ASP A 184 18.48 24.53 20.66
CA ASP A 184 19.35 23.73 19.80
C ASP A 184 19.44 22.29 20.33
N GLY A 185 18.76 21.38 19.63
CA GLY A 185 18.72 19.96 19.98
C GLY A 185 20.08 19.27 19.88
N ASP A 186 21.00 19.75 19.05
CA ASP A 186 22.34 19.17 18.95
C ASP A 186 23.21 19.50 20.16
N LYS A 187 22.87 20.55 20.92
CA LYS A 187 23.55 20.93 22.16
C LYS A 187 22.93 20.30 23.40
N SER A 188 21.67 19.90 23.32
CA SER A 188 21.01 19.09 24.35
C SER A 188 21.40 17.64 24.14
N GLY A 189 22.42 17.16 24.85
CA GLY A 189 22.81 15.74 24.78
C GLY A 189 21.62 14.80 25.04
N MET A 190 21.69 13.57 24.54
CA MET A 190 20.64 12.57 24.77
C MET A 190 20.48 12.31 26.26
N THR A 191 19.23 12.39 26.75
CA THR A 191 18.86 12.26 28.16
C THR A 191 18.81 10.82 28.67
#